data_AF-A0A6B1GHK4-F1
#
_entry.id   AF-A0A6B1GHK4-F1
#
_cell.length_a   1.000
_cell.length_b   1.000
_cell.length_c   1.000
_cell.angle_alpha   90.00
_cell.angle_beta   90.00
_cell.angle_gamma   90.00
#
_symmetry.space_group_name_H-M   'P 1'
#
loop_
_entity.id
_entity.type
_entity.pdbx_description
1 polymer ?
#
loop_
_entity_poly.entity_id
_entity_poly.type
_entity_poly.pdbx_seq_one_letter_code
_entity_poly.pdbx_strand_id
1 'polypeptide(L)' 'MSHSTWESREAFDAWTQSEAFTLGHRQGSLRGILAEHPEVSLYEGLFTQEQGELRTSG' A
#
# COMPACT_ATOMS: atom_id res chain seq x y z
N MET A 1 -7.20 3.34 -8.20
CA MET A 1 -6.00 2.56 -7.87
C MET A 1 -5.54 2.98 -6.48
N SER A 2 -5.30 2.02 -5.57
CA SER A 2 -4.74 2.29 -4.24
C SER A 2 -3.25 1.96 -4.24
N HIS A 3 -2.43 2.78 -3.59
CA HIS A 3 -1.00 2.55 -3.41
C HIS A 3 -0.61 2.92 -1.97
N SER A 4 0.21 2.08 -1.35
CA SER A 4 0.70 2.29 0.01
C SER A 4 2.08 1.68 0.14
N THR A 5 2.94 2.32 0.92
CA THR A 5 4.27 1.83 1.27
C THR A 5 4.31 1.46 2.75
N TRP A 6 5.20 0.54 3.10
CA TRP A 6 5.38 0.04 4.46
C TRP A 6 6.86 0.08 4.80
N GLU A 7 7.18 0.33 6.08
CA GLU A 7 8.56 0.34 6.57
C GLU A 7 9.25 -1.02 6.36
N SER A 8 8.51 -2.11 6.55
CA SER A 8 8.99 -3.47 6.32
C SER A 8 7.87 -4.42 5.92
N ARG A 9 8.24 -5.62 5.48
CA ARG A 9 7.30 -6.72 5.22
C ARG A 9 6.52 -7.10 6.48
N GLU A 10 7.18 -7.16 7.63
CA GLU A 10 6.58 -7.50 8.91
C GLU A 10 5.54 -6.46 9.34
N ALA A 11 5.77 -5.17 9.06
CA ALA A 11 4.80 -4.11 9.33
C ALA A 11 3.51 -4.29 8.49
N PHE A 12 3.66 -4.65 7.21
CA PHE A 12 2.53 -5.01 6.36
C PHE A 12 1.79 -6.25 6.88
N ASP A 13 2.52 -7.33 7.18
CA ASP A 13 1.93 -8.57 7.67
C ASP A 13 1.19 -8.35 9.00
N ALA A 14 1.77 -7.60 9.94
CA ALA A 14 1.13 -7.23 11.20
C ALA A 14 -0.15 -6.42 10.98
N TRP A 15 -0.14 -5.49 10.02
CA TRP A 15 -1.34 -4.75 9.66
C TRP A 15 -2.43 -5.65 9.08
N THR A 16 -2.11 -6.55 8.13
CA THR A 16 -3.11 -7.46 7.54
C THR A 16 -3.78 -8.39 8.56
N GLN A 17 -3.10 -8.65 9.68
CA GLN A 17 -3.61 -9.48 10.78
C GLN A 17 -4.34 -8.68 11.86
N SER A 18 -4.43 -7.37 11.73
CA SER A 18 -5.02 -6.49 12.75
C SER A 18 -6.55 -6.42 12.68
N GLU A 19 -7.15 -5.99 13.80
CA GLU A 19 -8.59 -5.66 13.84
C GLU A 19 -8.93 -4.51 12.88
N ALA A 20 -8.03 -3.54 12.72
CA ALA A 20 -8.22 -2.42 11.81
C ALA A 20 -8.37 -2.88 10.35
N PHE A 21 -7.54 -3.84 9.92
CA PHE A 21 -7.68 -4.47 8.60
C PHE A 21 -9.03 -5.16 8.45
N THR A 22 -9.40 -5.97 9.45
CA THR A 22 -10.69 -6.68 9.46
C THR A 22 -11.87 -5.71 9.37
N LEU A 23 -11.88 -4.65 10.17
CA LEU A 23 -12.95 -3.64 10.20
C LEU A 23 -13.05 -2.85 8.90
N GLY A 24 -11.92 -2.56 8.24
CA GLY A 24 -11.89 -1.88 6.95
C GLY A 24 -12.40 -2.77 5.79
N HIS A 25 -12.08 -4.07 5.84
CA HIS A 25 -12.40 -5.02 4.76
C HIS A 25 -13.66 -5.85 5.00
N ARG A 26 -14.31 -5.71 6.17
CA ARG A 26 -15.60 -6.37 6.44
C ARG A 26 -16.75 -5.84 5.59
N GLN A 27 -16.62 -4.66 4.99
CA GLN A 27 -17.66 -4.14 4.11
C GLN A 27 -17.84 -5.12 2.96
N GLY A 28 -19.07 -5.61 2.80
CA GLY A 28 -19.41 -6.70 1.91
C GLY A 28 -18.95 -6.46 0.47
N SER A 29 -18.89 -7.56 -0.28
CA SER A 29 -18.45 -7.58 -1.68
C SER A 29 -19.03 -6.41 -2.49
N LEU A 30 -18.17 -5.64 -3.15
CA LEU A 30 -18.54 -4.67 -4.20
C LEU A 30 -19.04 -5.37 -5.50
N ARG A 31 -19.53 -6.61 -5.39
CA ARG A 31 -20.10 -7.40 -6.49
C ARG A 31 -21.22 -6.59 -7.14
N GLY A 32 -21.07 -6.31 -8.43
CA GLY A 32 -21.99 -5.47 -9.21
C GLY A 32 -21.52 -4.03 -9.44
N ILE A 33 -20.51 -3.55 -8.69
CA ILE A 33 -19.82 -2.27 -8.97
C ILE A 33 -18.50 -2.54 -9.70
N LEU A 34 -17.76 -3.55 -9.25
CA LEU A 34 -16.52 -3.96 -9.91
C LEU A 34 -16.81 -4.94 -11.04
N ALA A 35 -16.24 -4.67 -12.21
CA ALA A 35 -16.34 -5.55 -13.38
C ALA A 35 -15.67 -6.91 -13.12
N GLU A 36 -14.54 -6.89 -12.41
CA GLU A 36 -13.76 -8.07 -12.03
C GLU A 36 -13.38 -8.00 -10.55
N HIS A 37 -12.82 -9.09 -10.02
CA HIS A 37 -12.27 -9.11 -8.68
C HIS A 37 -11.02 -8.21 -8.58
N PRO A 38 -10.76 -7.57 -7.42
CA PRO A 38 -9.55 -6.79 -7.25
C PRO A 38 -8.32 -7.70 -7.23
N GLU A 39 -7.30 -7.33 -8.01
CA GLU A 39 -5.98 -7.95 -7.98
C GLU A 39 -5.03 -7.15 -7.07
N VAL A 40 -4.16 -7.87 -6.36
CA VAL A 40 -3.12 -7.28 -5.52
C VAL A 40 -1.74 -7.67 -6.04
N SER A 41 -0.88 -6.67 -6.21
CA SER A 41 0.54 -6.84 -6.54
C SER A 41 1.38 -6.27 -5.41
N LEU A 42 2.35 -7.06 -4.93
CA LEU A 42 3.28 -6.67 -3.88
C LEU A 42 4.69 -6.54 -4.48
N TYR A 43 5.42 -5.51 -4.06
CA TYR A 43 6.76 -5.21 -4.55
C TYR A 43 7.69 -4.94 -3.37
N GLU A 44 8.93 -5.45 -3.46
CA GLU A 44 9.98 -5.22 -2.48
C GLU A 44 10.86 -4.04 -2.93
N GLY A 45 10.95 -2.99 -2.10
CA GLY A 45 11.80 -1.83 -2.35
C GLY A 45 13.24 -2.13 -1.96
N LEU A 46 14.13 -2.29 -2.94
CA LEU A 46 15.54 -2.60 -2.68
C LEU A 46 16.38 -1.36 -2.31
N PHE A 47 16.00 -0.19 -2.82
CA PHE A 47 16.65 1.09 -2.52
C PHE A 47 15.65 2.23 -2.65
N THR A 48 15.87 3.29 -1.87
CA THR A 48 15.14 4.56 -1.99
C THR A 48 16.15 5.66 -2.24
N GLN A 49 15.85 6.57 -3.17
CA GLN A 49 16.65 7.75 -3.44
C GLN A 49 15.79 8.97 -3.20
N GLU A 50 16.24 9.84 -2.30
CA GLU A 50 15.67 11.17 -2.12
C GLU A 50 16.33 12.13 -3.10
N GLN A 51 15.55 13.04 -3.68
CA GLN A 51 16.11 14.09 -4.52
C GLN A 51 16.98 15.00 -3.66
N GLY A 52 18.27 15.13 -4.01
CA GLY A 52 19.15 16.12 -3.39
C GLY A 52 18.66 17.54 -3.66
N GLU A 53 18.69 18.39 -2.63
CA GLU A 53 18.29 19.80 -2.73
C GLU A 53 19.15 20.50 -3.80
N LEU A 54 18.49 21.02 -4.85
CA LEU A 54 19.16 21.84 -5.86
C LEU A 54 19.60 23.15 -5.19
N ARG A 55 20.87 23.23 -4.80
CA ARG A 55 21.50 24.52 -4.46
C ARG A 55 21.65 25.32 -5.74
N THR A 56 20.65 26.13 -6.08
CA THR A 56 20.80 27.21 -7.07
C THR A 56 21.65 28.31 -6.45
N SER A 57 22.96 28.30 -6.71
CA SER A 57 23.82 29.46 -6.46
C SER A 57 23.73 30.39 -7.67
N GLY A 58 23.15 31.58 -7.45
CA GLY A 58 23.32 32.76 -8.31
C GLY A 58 24.53 33.58 -7.89
#